data_AF-A0AAW0IFJ6-F1
#
_entry.id   AF-A0AAW0IFJ6-F1
#
_cell.length_a   1.000
_cell.length_b   1.000
_cell.length_c   1.000
_cell.angle_alpha   90.00
_cell.angle_beta   90.00
_cell.angle_gamma   90.00
#
_symmetry.space_group_name_H-M   'P 1'
#
loop_
_entity.id
_entity.type
_entity.pdbx_description
1 polymer ?
#
loop_
_entity_poly.entity_id
_entity_poly.type
_entity_poly.pdbx_seq_one_letter_code
_entity_poly.pdbx_strand_id
1 'polypeptide(L)'
;MALISAVIFTGILLSAAAEIRDTRWFWRRTRTTTPFQWLLCFPLGTRPSGRVFFWSYIFYLSRFLHLLRTFFAILRRRKLTFFRLFNHSILIFMSFLWLEFSQSFQVLAILLTTLLYSVVYGYRFWTAIGLPSACFPFVVNCQVVLLGCNLVCHFGVLLLHFLRGGCNGMGAWGFNSVLNGAILLLFLRFYVKMYLTRKQSTLEVAREDDASSIKLKDKDT
;
A
#
# COMPACT_ATOMS: atom_id res chain seq x y z
N MET A 1 6.34 -14.23 4.05
CA MET A 1 5.88 -12.88 3.65
C MET A 1 4.87 -12.32 4.63
N ALA A 2 3.73 -12.98 4.89
CA ALA A 2 2.77 -12.54 5.91
C ALA A 2 3.43 -12.34 7.30
N LEU A 3 4.20 -13.32 7.75
CA LEU A 3 4.88 -13.30 9.06
C LEU A 3 5.92 -12.18 9.15
N ILE A 4 6.73 -11.98 8.09
CA ILE A 4 7.69 -10.87 8.00
C ILE A 4 6.97 -9.52 8.06
N SER A 5 5.87 -9.35 7.32
CA SER A 5 5.07 -8.12 7.35
C SER A 5 4.42 -7.87 8.71
N ALA A 6 3.94 -8.92 9.39
CA ALA A 6 3.37 -8.82 10.73
C ALA A 6 4.43 -8.44 11.78
N VAL A 7 5.62 -9.04 11.72
CA VAL A 7 6.74 -8.71 12.63
C VAL A 7 7.18 -7.26 12.43
N ILE A 8 7.31 -6.80 11.19
CA ILE A 8 7.65 -5.39 10.91
C ILE A 8 6.54 -4.46 11.39
N PHE A 9 5.27 -4.79 11.15
CA PHE A 9 4.13 -4.00 11.61
C PHE A 9 4.14 -3.83 13.13
N THR A 10 4.23 -4.95 13.87
CA THR A 10 4.27 -4.93 15.33
C THR A 10 5.52 -4.21 15.83
N GLY A 11 6.67 -4.41 15.21
CA GLY A 11 7.93 -3.74 15.55
C GLY A 11 7.86 -2.22 15.41
N ILE A 12 7.31 -1.72 14.30
CA ILE A 12 7.12 -0.28 14.08
C ILE A 12 6.05 0.27 15.01
N LEU A 13 4.94 -0.44 15.20
CA LEU A 13 3.85 -0.01 16.07
C LEU A 13 4.31 0.15 17.52
N LEU A 14 5.04 -0.85 18.04
CA LEU A 14 5.59 -0.80 19.40
C LEU A 14 6.67 0.28 19.53
N SER A 15 7.53 0.44 18.52
CA SER A 15 8.56 1.49 18.54
C SER A 15 7.97 2.89 18.47
N ALA A 16 6.94 3.09 17.64
CA ALA A 16 6.20 4.35 17.57
C ALA A 16 5.43 4.62 18.87
N ALA A 17 4.79 3.61 19.45
CA ALA A 17 4.08 3.73 20.72
C ALA A 17 5.03 4.06 21.89
N ALA A 18 6.22 3.44 21.93
CA ALA A 18 7.25 3.75 22.90
C ALA A 18 7.72 5.21 22.75
N GLU A 19 7.97 5.66 21.52
CA GLU A 19 8.45 7.02 21.29
C GLU A 19 7.40 8.09 21.59
N ILE A 20 6.12 7.81 21.30
CA ILE A 20 4.99 8.67 21.71
C ILE A 20 4.86 8.70 23.23
N ARG A 21 5.15 7.58 23.92
CA ARG A 21 5.09 7.50 25.40
C ARG A 21 6.22 8.29 26.04
N ASP A 22 7.44 8.19 25.51
CA ASP A 22 8.63 8.88 26.02
C ASP A 22 8.55 10.40 25.75
N THR A 23 7.99 10.81 24.60
CA THR A 23 7.77 12.22 24.27
C THR A 23 6.51 12.83 24.89
N ARG A 24 5.67 12.03 25.56
CA ARG A 24 4.43 12.47 26.23
C ARG A 24 4.67 13.59 27.26
N TRP A 25 5.84 13.60 27.91
CA TRP A 25 6.19 14.66 28.87
C TRP A 25 6.41 16.02 28.18
N PHE A 26 6.98 16.05 26.98
CA PHE A 26 7.16 17.26 26.15
C PHE A 26 5.82 17.81 25.63
N TRP A 27 4.87 16.91 25.38
CA TRP A 27 3.52 17.21 24.85
C TRP A 27 2.59 17.85 25.85
N ARG A 28 2.81 17.62 27.15
CA ARG A 28 2.01 18.25 28.21
C ARG A 28 2.14 19.77 28.22
N ARG A 29 3.20 20.32 27.61
CA ARG A 29 3.49 21.77 27.53
C ARG A 29 2.89 22.45 26.29
N THR A 30 2.54 21.71 25.24
CA THR A 30 1.97 22.24 23.98
C THR A 30 0.63 21.58 23.67
N ARG A 31 -0.46 22.23 24.11
CA ARG A 31 -1.86 21.76 24.15
C ARG A 31 -2.53 21.46 22.78
N THR A 32 -1.79 21.36 21.68
CA THR A 32 -2.31 21.39 20.29
C THR A 32 -1.59 20.45 19.30
N THR A 33 -1.01 19.34 19.78
CA THR A 33 -0.43 18.32 18.89
C THR A 33 -1.04 16.97 19.24
N THR A 34 -1.64 16.27 18.28
CA THR A 34 -2.21 14.91 18.44
C THR A 34 -1.20 13.87 17.96
N PRO A 35 -1.09 12.65 18.53
CA PRO A 35 -0.03 11.69 18.22
C PRO A 35 0.07 11.35 16.72
N PHE A 36 -1.05 11.45 16.00
CA PHE A 36 -1.11 11.39 14.55
C PHE A 36 -0.32 12.50 13.85
N GLN A 37 -0.32 13.71 14.39
CA GLN A 37 0.38 14.87 13.86
C GLN A 37 1.90 14.75 13.97
N TRP A 38 2.42 14.03 14.97
CA TRP A 38 3.84 13.64 15.06
C TRP A 38 4.21 12.59 14.01
N LEU A 39 3.33 11.60 13.82
CA LEU A 39 3.48 10.59 12.77
C LEU A 39 3.38 11.17 11.35
N LEU A 40 2.75 12.34 11.19
CA LEU A 40 2.57 13.04 9.92
C LEU A 40 3.69 14.04 9.63
N CYS A 41 4.28 14.67 10.66
CA CYS A 41 5.30 15.70 10.50
C CYS A 41 6.35 15.59 11.62
N PHE A 42 7.55 15.15 11.26
CA PHE A 42 8.69 15.19 12.17
C PHE A 42 9.24 16.62 12.24
N PRO A 43 9.66 17.10 13.44
CA PRO A 43 10.31 18.39 13.57
C PRO A 43 11.62 18.42 12.74
N LEU A 44 11.94 19.58 12.17
CA LEU A 44 13.14 19.79 11.38
C LEU A 44 14.39 19.48 12.22
N GLY A 45 15.34 18.71 11.66
CA GLY A 45 16.59 18.35 12.33
C GLY A 45 16.56 17.06 13.16
N THR A 46 15.53 16.21 13.02
CA THR A 46 15.57 14.86 13.58
C THR A 46 16.72 14.06 12.97
N ARG A 47 17.65 13.62 13.82
CA ARG A 47 18.71 12.71 13.41
C ARG A 47 18.07 11.38 12.97
N PRO A 48 18.53 10.71 11.89
CA PRO A 48 18.07 9.38 11.47
C PRO A 48 18.55 8.28 12.42
N SER A 49 18.37 8.46 13.73
CA SER A 49 18.80 7.54 14.77
C SER A 49 17.64 7.35 15.73
N GLY A 50 17.11 6.14 15.75
CA GLY A 50 15.97 5.80 16.58
C GLY A 50 15.41 4.42 16.26
N ARG A 51 14.64 3.88 17.22
CA ARG A 51 14.02 2.55 17.14
C ARG A 51 13.13 2.41 15.89
N VAL A 52 12.47 3.50 15.50
CA VAL A 52 11.60 3.55 14.31
C VAL A 52 12.41 3.43 13.01
N PHE A 53 13.60 4.03 12.92
CA PHE A 53 14.47 3.93 11.74
C PHE A 53 15.05 2.54 11.55
N PHE A 54 15.33 1.81 12.64
CA PHE A 54 15.76 0.42 12.58
C PHE A 54 14.70 -0.48 11.90
N TRP A 55 13.44 -0.36 12.32
CA TRP A 55 12.38 -1.16 11.70
C TRP A 55 12.05 -0.72 10.27
N SER A 56 12.20 0.57 9.97
CA SER A 56 12.15 1.06 8.59
C SER A 56 13.26 0.46 7.71
N TYR A 57 14.46 0.25 8.25
CA TYR A 57 15.54 -0.45 7.56
C TYR A 57 15.21 -1.94 7.34
N ILE A 58 14.64 -2.62 8.35
CA ILE A 58 14.16 -4.00 8.17
C ILE A 58 13.06 -4.07 7.10
N PHE A 59 12.17 -3.08 7.04
CA PHE A 59 11.19 -2.98 5.96
C PHE A 59 11.84 -2.84 4.59
N TYR A 60 12.85 -1.97 4.46
CA TYR A 60 13.62 -1.84 3.23
C TYR A 60 14.27 -3.17 2.81
N LEU A 61 14.93 -3.87 3.75
CA LEU A 61 15.55 -5.16 3.49
C LEU A 61 14.53 -6.22 3.05
N SER A 62 13.33 -6.23 3.64
CA SER A 62 12.25 -7.13 3.24
C SER A 62 11.84 -6.93 1.78
N ARG A 63 11.87 -5.68 1.27
CA ARG A 63 11.57 -5.38 -0.14
C ARG A 63 12.63 -5.89 -1.08
N PHE A 64 13.90 -5.84 -0.66
CA PHE A 64 15.00 -6.43 -1.41
C PHE A 64 14.86 -7.96 -1.53
N LEU A 65 14.51 -8.65 -0.43
CA LEU A 65 14.23 -10.09 -0.45
C LEU A 65 13.05 -10.47 -1.35
N HIS A 66 12.03 -9.62 -1.40
CA HIS A 66 10.91 -9.77 -2.32
C HIS A 66 11.36 -9.68 -3.79
N LEU A 67 12.26 -8.75 -4.11
CA LEU A 67 12.82 -8.60 -5.46
C LEU A 67 13.64 -9.83 -5.86
N LEU A 68 14.51 -10.31 -4.97
CA LEU A 68 15.28 -11.53 -5.21
C LEU A 68 14.37 -12.72 -5.52
N ARG A 69 13.29 -12.91 -4.75
CA ARG A 69 12.31 -13.97 -5.04
C ARG A 69 11.65 -13.79 -6.41
N THR A 70 11.26 -12.57 -6.78
CA THR A 70 10.71 -12.33 -8.12
C THR A 70 11.73 -12.56 -9.22
N PHE A 71 12.99 -12.21 -9.00
CA PHE A 71 14.09 -12.47 -9.92
C PHE A 71 14.27 -13.98 -10.17
N PHE A 72 14.32 -14.79 -9.10
CA PHE A 72 14.33 -16.24 -9.22
C PHE A 72 13.09 -16.82 -9.90
N ALA A 73 11.92 -16.18 -9.73
CA ALA A 73 10.70 -16.59 -10.43
C ALA A 73 10.75 -16.30 -11.95
N ILE A 74 11.39 -15.19 -12.35
CA ILE A 74 11.66 -14.89 -13.78
C ILE A 74 12.61 -15.93 -14.35
N LEU A 75 13.70 -16.24 -13.62
CA LEU A 75 14.68 -17.22 -14.04
C LEU A 75 14.04 -18.61 -14.23
N ARG A 76 13.02 -18.94 -13.43
CA ARG A 76 12.18 -20.13 -13.57
C ARG A 76 11.09 -20.01 -14.67
N ARG A 77 11.27 -19.13 -15.66
CA ARG A 77 10.40 -18.92 -16.83
C ARG A 77 8.93 -18.61 -16.52
N ARG A 78 8.58 -18.15 -15.31
CA ARG A 78 7.20 -17.71 -15.05
C ARG A 78 6.96 -16.37 -15.73
N LYS A 79 5.90 -16.28 -16.54
CA LYS A 79 5.42 -15.02 -17.13
C LYS A 79 5.06 -14.04 -16.01
N LEU A 80 5.94 -13.06 -15.75
CA LEU A 80 5.63 -11.94 -14.86
C LEU A 80 5.15 -10.75 -15.69
N THR A 81 4.07 -10.11 -15.24
CA THR A 81 3.60 -8.86 -15.81
C THR A 81 4.61 -7.75 -15.53
N PHE A 82 5.04 -7.02 -16.56
CA PHE A 82 5.93 -5.85 -16.45
C PHE A 82 5.50 -4.87 -15.35
N PHE A 83 4.20 -4.63 -15.21
CA PHE A 83 3.62 -3.79 -14.15
C PHE A 83 4.05 -4.20 -12.73
N ARG A 84 4.13 -5.51 -12.45
CA ARG A 84 4.48 -6.02 -11.13
C ARG A 84 5.94 -5.74 -10.78
N LEU A 85 6.82 -5.84 -11.77
CA LEU A 85 8.26 -5.56 -11.63
C LEU A 85 8.50 -4.07 -11.47
N PHE A 86 7.87 -3.25 -12.32
CA PHE A 86 7.95 -1.80 -12.25
C PHE A 86 7.49 -1.28 -10.87
N ASN A 87 6.35 -1.77 -10.37
CA ASN A 87 5.84 -1.40 -9.05
C ASN A 87 6.81 -1.83 -7.92
N HIS A 88 7.36 -3.05 -7.95
CA HIS A 88 8.36 -3.46 -6.96
C HIS A 88 9.63 -2.58 -6.99
N SER A 89 10.11 -2.23 -8.18
CA SER A 89 11.30 -1.38 -8.34
C SER A 89 11.07 0.02 -7.78
N ILE A 90 9.92 0.63 -8.08
CA ILE A 90 9.56 1.95 -7.53
C ILE A 90 9.45 1.88 -6.01
N LEU A 91 8.80 0.87 -5.44
CA LEU A 91 8.65 0.73 -3.99
C LEU A 91 10.00 0.63 -3.26
N ILE A 92 11.01 0.03 -3.87
CA ILE A 92 12.38 -0.02 -3.30
C ILE A 92 13.03 1.36 -3.36
N PHE A 93 12.92 2.04 -4.50
CA PHE A 93 13.44 3.39 -4.66
C PHE A 93 12.81 4.36 -3.65
N MET A 94 11.51 4.23 -3.42
CA MET A 94 10.81 4.98 -2.36
C MET A 94 11.33 4.68 -0.98
N SER A 95 11.50 3.40 -0.66
CA SER A 95 11.97 3.00 0.65
C SER A 95 13.39 3.52 0.92
N PHE A 96 14.23 3.64 -0.12
CA PHE A 96 15.55 4.26 -0.05
C PHE A 96 15.45 5.77 0.21
N LEU A 97 14.66 6.49 -0.59
CA LEU A 97 14.45 7.94 -0.41
C LEU A 97 13.86 8.28 0.96
N TRP A 98 13.02 7.39 1.51
CA TRP A 98 12.47 7.56 2.85
C TRP A 98 13.56 7.53 3.93
N LEU A 99 14.52 6.60 3.83
CA LEU A 99 15.63 6.47 4.77
C LEU A 99 16.62 7.63 4.64
N GLU A 100 17.00 7.99 3.42
CA GLU A 100 18.01 9.05 3.15
C GLU A 100 17.53 10.41 3.65
N PHE A 101 16.28 10.78 3.35
CA PHE A 101 15.73 12.10 3.66
C PHE A 101 14.92 12.12 4.96
N SER A 102 14.90 11.03 5.73
CA SER A 102 14.10 10.87 6.97
C SER A 102 12.67 11.37 6.78
N GLN A 103 12.03 10.93 5.70
CA GLN A 103 10.77 11.50 5.23
C GLN A 103 9.67 11.30 6.27
N SER A 104 9.00 12.39 6.65
CA SER A 104 8.06 12.37 7.77
C SER A 104 6.88 11.39 7.62
N PHE A 105 6.46 11.15 6.38
CA PHE A 105 5.34 10.26 6.03
C PHE A 105 5.71 8.75 6.04
N GLN A 106 7.00 8.43 6.21
CA GLN A 106 7.51 7.07 6.11
C GLN A 106 6.83 6.09 7.08
N VAL A 107 6.69 6.46 8.35
CA VAL A 107 6.22 5.55 9.40
C VAL A 107 4.77 5.12 9.16
N LEU A 108 3.90 6.09 8.84
CA LEU A 108 2.49 5.83 8.56
C LEU A 108 2.32 4.99 7.28
N ALA A 109 3.09 5.31 6.24
CA ALA A 109 3.07 4.54 5.00
C ALA A 109 3.54 3.09 5.21
N ILE A 110 4.59 2.87 6.02
CA ILE A 110 5.04 1.51 6.34
C ILE A 110 3.99 0.77 7.18
N LEU A 111 3.38 1.38 8.19
CA LEU A 111 2.34 0.75 9.01
C LEU A 111 1.14 0.31 8.16
N LEU A 112 0.61 1.21 7.32
CA LEU A 112 -0.53 0.89 6.46
C LEU A 112 -0.20 -0.20 5.43
N THR A 113 0.98 -0.11 4.79
CA THR A 113 1.38 -1.11 3.80
C THR A 113 1.66 -2.46 4.42
N THR A 114 2.35 -2.54 5.56
CA THR A 114 2.66 -3.80 6.25
C THR A 114 1.42 -4.47 6.82
N LEU A 115 0.47 -3.71 7.36
CA LEU A 115 -0.83 -4.23 7.81
C LEU A 115 -1.61 -4.88 6.66
N LEU A 116 -1.70 -4.21 5.50
CA LEU A 116 -2.44 -4.81 4.39
C LEU A 116 -1.68 -5.95 3.72
N TYR A 117 -0.35 -5.92 3.70
CA TYR A 117 0.40 -7.10 3.27
C TYR A 117 0.21 -8.28 4.22
N SER A 118 0.15 -8.08 5.54
CA SER A 118 -0.14 -9.17 6.48
C SER A 118 -1.54 -9.75 6.24
N VAL A 119 -2.56 -8.90 6.06
CA VAL A 119 -3.93 -9.32 5.75
C VAL A 119 -4.04 -10.05 4.41
N VAL A 120 -3.49 -9.48 3.33
CA VAL A 120 -3.57 -10.07 1.97
C VAL A 120 -2.79 -11.38 1.90
N TYR A 121 -1.56 -11.44 2.41
CA TYR A 121 -0.79 -12.69 2.39
C TYR A 121 -1.33 -13.72 3.37
N GLY A 122 -1.89 -13.29 4.50
CA GLY A 122 -2.60 -14.15 5.46
C GLY A 122 -3.83 -14.79 4.82
N TYR A 123 -4.66 -13.99 4.13
CA TYR A 123 -5.80 -14.49 3.37
C TYR A 123 -5.39 -15.48 2.27
N ARG A 124 -4.31 -15.21 1.53
CA ARG A 124 -3.80 -16.15 0.52
C ARG A 124 -3.34 -17.47 1.13
N PHE A 125 -2.72 -17.42 2.30
CA PHE A 125 -2.32 -18.62 3.03
C PHE A 125 -3.54 -19.40 3.53
N TRP A 126 -4.55 -18.70 4.06
CA TRP A 126 -5.85 -19.27 4.46
C TRP A 126 -6.52 -20.01 3.31
N THR A 127 -6.59 -19.40 2.11
CA THR A 127 -7.14 -20.05 0.92
C THR A 127 -6.30 -21.22 0.41
N ALA A 128 -4.98 -21.21 0.64
CA ALA A 128 -4.09 -22.28 0.20
C ALA A 128 -4.18 -23.54 1.10
N ILE A 129 -4.64 -23.38 2.34
CA ILE A 129 -4.91 -24.49 3.27
C ILE A 129 -6.25 -25.19 2.95
N GLY A 130 -7.03 -24.66 2.02
CA GLY A 130 -8.29 -25.28 1.57
C GLY A 130 -9.54 -24.79 2.31
N LEU A 131 -9.43 -23.73 3.12
CA LEU A 131 -10.61 -23.07 3.68
C LEU A 131 -11.36 -22.26 2.61
N PRO A 132 -12.70 -22.13 2.74
CA PRO A 132 -13.52 -21.47 1.73
C PRO A 132 -13.02 -20.05 1.47
N SER A 133 -12.70 -19.77 0.20
CA SER A 133 -12.42 -18.41 -0.25
C SER A 133 -13.70 -17.59 -0.15
N ALA A 134 -13.60 -16.37 0.37
CA ALA A 134 -14.69 -15.41 0.27
C ALA A 134 -15.04 -15.20 -1.20
N CYS A 135 -16.34 -15.17 -1.51
CA CYS A 135 -16.90 -14.99 -2.86
C CYS A 135 -16.62 -13.58 -3.46
N PHE A 136 -16.06 -12.67 -2.65
CA PHE A 136 -15.76 -11.30 -3.03
C PHE A 136 -14.26 -11.10 -3.32
N PRO A 137 -13.88 -10.16 -4.20
CA PRO A 137 -12.49 -9.82 -4.48
C PRO A 137 -11.85 -9.05 -3.30
N PHE A 138 -11.75 -9.69 -2.13
CA PHE A 138 -11.29 -9.14 -0.86
C PHE A 138 -9.91 -8.48 -0.97
N VAL A 139 -9.00 -9.12 -1.71
CA VAL A 139 -7.64 -8.60 -1.96
C VAL A 139 -7.68 -7.26 -2.70
N VAL A 140 -8.57 -7.12 -3.68
CA VAL A 140 -8.69 -5.91 -4.49
C VAL A 140 -9.35 -4.78 -3.69
N ASN A 141 -10.38 -5.10 -2.90
CA ASN A 141 -11.00 -4.13 -1.99
C ASN A 141 -10.01 -3.61 -0.93
N CYS A 142 -9.22 -4.50 -0.33
CA CYS A 142 -8.13 -4.09 0.58
C CYS A 142 -7.11 -3.19 -0.14
N GLN A 143 -6.74 -3.50 -1.37
CA GLN A 143 -5.83 -2.66 -2.16
C GLN A 143 -6.42 -1.27 -2.45
N VAL A 144 -7.71 -1.19 -2.76
CA VAL A 144 -8.42 0.08 -2.97
C VAL A 144 -8.47 0.90 -1.67
N VAL A 145 -8.74 0.26 -0.53
CA VAL A 145 -8.72 0.93 0.79
C VAL A 145 -7.31 1.43 1.14
N LEU A 146 -6.25 0.64 0.88
CA LEU A 146 -4.86 1.08 1.08
C LEU A 146 -4.56 2.37 0.33
N LEU A 147 -5.02 2.38 -0.92
CA LEU A 147 -4.72 3.38 -1.91
C LEU A 147 -5.47 4.68 -1.59
N GLY A 148 -6.75 4.56 -1.23
CA GLY A 148 -7.56 5.66 -0.72
C GLY A 148 -6.99 6.22 0.59
N CYS A 149 -6.63 5.35 1.55
CA CYS A 149 -6.02 5.78 2.81
C CYS A 149 -4.67 6.49 2.59
N ASN A 150 -3.80 5.97 1.71
CA ASN A 150 -2.54 6.63 1.36
C ASN A 150 -2.78 8.00 0.71
N LEU A 151 -3.76 8.12 -0.17
CA LEU A 151 -4.10 9.38 -0.84
C LEU A 151 -4.60 10.43 0.15
N VAL A 152 -5.52 10.05 1.04
CA VAL A 152 -6.04 10.92 2.10
C VAL A 152 -4.93 11.35 3.04
N CYS A 153 -4.04 10.44 3.43
CA CYS A 153 -2.91 10.79 4.30
C CYS A 153 -1.88 11.69 3.58
N HIS A 154 -1.65 11.50 2.27
CA HIS A 154 -0.83 12.41 1.46
C HIS A 154 -1.41 13.82 1.42
N PHE A 155 -2.74 13.94 1.24
CA PHE A 155 -3.44 15.22 1.27
C PHE A 155 -3.38 15.88 2.66
N GLY A 156 -3.48 15.08 3.72
CA GLY A 156 -3.33 15.54 5.10
C GLY A 156 -1.95 16.15 5.37
N VAL A 157 -0.86 15.53 4.88
CA VAL A 157 0.50 16.08 4.99
C VAL A 157 0.65 17.39 4.22
N LEU A 158 0.05 17.48 3.02
CA LEU A 158 0.07 18.67 2.16
C LEU A 158 -0.64 19.86 2.84
N LEU A 159 -1.80 19.61 3.45
CA LEU A 159 -2.55 20.61 4.22
C LEU A 159 -1.78 21.04 5.47
N LEU A 160 -1.18 20.08 6.20
CA LEU A 160 -0.41 20.38 7.41
C LEU A 160 0.85 21.20 7.10
N HIS A 161 1.48 20.94 5.95
CA HIS A 161 2.63 21.68 5.48
C HIS A 161 2.26 23.14 5.20
N PHE A 162 1.15 23.38 4.50
CA PHE A 162 0.66 24.72 4.17
C PHE A 162 0.29 25.53 5.42
N LEU A 163 -0.16 24.85 6.49
CA LEU A 163 -0.57 25.47 7.75
C LEU A 163 0.57 25.70 8.76
N ARG A 164 1.67 24.93 8.72
CA ARG A 164 2.73 24.94 9.77
C ARG A 164 4.15 25.24 9.32
N GLY A 165 4.40 25.53 8.03
CA GLY A 165 5.68 26.11 7.60
C GLY A 165 6.85 25.15 7.36
N GLY A 166 6.58 23.86 7.14
CA GLY A 166 7.59 22.90 6.63
C GLY A 166 7.91 21.72 7.54
N CYS A 167 7.89 20.51 6.99
CA CYS A 167 8.33 19.26 7.65
C CYS A 167 9.62 18.76 6.99
N ASN A 168 10.38 17.92 7.71
CA ASN A 168 11.60 17.32 7.18
C ASN A 168 11.30 16.45 5.93
N GLY A 169 12.18 16.55 4.91
CA GLY A 169 12.12 15.72 3.70
C GLY A 169 11.12 16.15 2.63
N MET A 170 10.83 17.46 2.49
CA MET A 170 9.81 17.99 1.57
C MET A 170 10.02 17.68 0.09
N GLY A 171 11.25 17.81 -0.39
CA GLY A 171 11.60 17.49 -1.78
C GLY A 171 11.44 16.00 -2.07
N ALA A 172 11.86 15.15 -1.13
CA ALA A 172 11.68 13.70 -1.21
C ALA A 172 10.19 13.32 -1.17
N TRP A 173 9.38 14.01 -0.35
CA TRP A 173 7.94 13.81 -0.30
C TRP A 173 7.25 14.13 -1.63
N GLY A 174 7.64 15.23 -2.30
CA GLY A 174 7.10 15.60 -3.61
C GLY A 174 7.36 14.51 -4.65
N PHE A 175 8.60 14.05 -4.72
CA PHE A 175 8.99 12.94 -5.60
C PHE A 175 8.29 11.62 -5.23
N ASN A 176 8.14 11.34 -3.93
CA ASN A 176 7.40 10.20 -3.42
C ASN A 176 5.92 10.22 -3.85
N SER A 177 5.30 11.39 -3.80
CA SER A 177 3.92 11.62 -4.21
C SER A 177 3.71 11.36 -5.70
N VAL A 178 4.59 11.89 -6.56
CA VAL A 178 4.49 11.74 -8.02
C VAL A 178 4.50 10.27 -8.44
N LEU A 179 5.48 9.51 -7.97
CA LEU A 179 5.61 8.09 -8.32
C LEU A 179 4.53 7.22 -7.64
N ASN A 180 4.06 7.57 -6.43
CA ASN A 180 2.91 6.89 -5.83
C ASN A 180 1.64 7.16 -6.66
N GLY A 181 1.48 8.39 -7.17
CA GLY A 181 0.47 8.76 -8.16
C GLY A 181 0.59 7.97 -9.47
N ALA A 182 1.81 7.75 -9.96
CA ALA A 182 2.05 6.92 -11.13
C ALA A 182 1.63 5.46 -10.90
N ILE A 183 1.97 4.87 -9.75
CA ILE A 183 1.53 3.51 -9.38
C ILE A 183 -0.01 3.43 -9.31
N LEU A 184 -0.64 4.42 -8.67
CA LEU A 184 -2.09 4.55 -8.59
C LEU A 184 -2.72 4.59 -9.98
N LEU A 185 -2.21 5.42 -10.88
CA LEU A 185 -2.73 5.56 -12.24
C LEU A 185 -2.63 4.25 -13.02
N LEU A 186 -1.48 3.55 -12.95
CA LEU A 186 -1.33 2.26 -13.62
C LEU A 186 -2.25 1.19 -13.01
N PHE A 187 -2.43 1.19 -11.68
CA PHE A 187 -3.37 0.29 -11.01
C PHE A 187 -4.81 0.56 -11.45
N LEU A 188 -5.22 1.83 -11.50
CA LEU A 188 -6.56 2.23 -11.94
C LEU A 188 -6.80 1.84 -13.40
N ARG A 189 -5.81 2.06 -14.28
CA ARG A 189 -5.89 1.62 -15.70
C ARG A 189 -6.10 0.11 -15.81
N PHE A 190 -5.37 -0.68 -15.03
CA PHE A 190 -5.55 -2.14 -15.03
C PHE A 190 -6.92 -2.55 -14.45
N TYR A 191 -7.35 -1.90 -13.37
CA TYR A 191 -8.63 -2.17 -12.72
C TYR A 191 -9.81 -1.83 -13.63
N VAL A 192 -9.79 -0.66 -14.27
CA VAL A 192 -10.81 -0.23 -15.24
C VAL A 192 -10.83 -1.19 -16.44
N LYS A 193 -9.66 -1.57 -16.97
CA LYS A 193 -9.59 -2.54 -18.07
C LYS A 193 -10.23 -3.87 -17.69
N MET A 194 -9.89 -4.42 -16.52
CA MET A 194 -10.48 -5.66 -16.02
C MET A 194 -12.00 -5.54 -15.81
N TYR A 195 -12.47 -4.43 -15.23
CA TYR A 195 -13.88 -4.19 -14.99
C TYR A 195 -14.68 -4.06 -16.30
N LEU A 196 -14.13 -3.34 -17.28
CA LEU A 196 -14.74 -3.20 -18.61
C LEU A 196 -14.81 -4.54 -19.34
N THR A 197 -13.73 -5.33 -19.34
CA THR A 197 -13.74 -6.67 -19.93
C THR A 197 -14.77 -7.58 -19.24
N ARG A 198 -14.88 -7.52 -17.91
CA ARG A 198 -15.90 -8.29 -17.17
C ARG A 198 -17.32 -7.85 -17.54
N LYS A 199 -17.56 -6.55 -17.66
CA LYS A 199 -18.86 -6.00 -18.09
C LYS A 199 -19.21 -6.46 -19.50
N GLN A 200 -18.24 -6.46 -20.43
CA GLN A 200 -18.44 -6.95 -21.80
C GLN A 200 -18.81 -8.43 -21.81
N SER A 201 -18.10 -9.30 -21.07
CA SER A 201 -18.45 -10.72 -20.99
C SER A 201 -19.85 -10.98 -20.43
N THR A 202 -20.30 -10.19 -19.45
CA THR A 202 -21.66 -10.32 -18.90
C THR A 202 -22.73 -9.85 -19.88
N LEU A 203 -22.44 -8.81 -20.68
CA LEU A 203 -23.34 -8.33 -21.72
C LEU A 203 -23.44 -9.30 -22.91
N GLU A 204 -22.34 -9.96 -23.27
CA GLU A 204 -22.32 -11.00 -24.29
C GLU A 204 -23.17 -12.21 -23.90
N VAL A 205 -22.99 -12.73 -22.67
CA VAL A 205 -23.81 -13.83 -22.14
C VAL A 205 -25.30 -13.45 -22.11
N ALA A 206 -25.64 -12.25 -21.63
CA ALA A 206 -27.03 -11.79 -21.60
C ALA A 206 -27.65 -11.68 -23.01
N ARG A 207 -26.85 -11.33 -24.02
CA ARG A 207 -27.32 -11.23 -25.42
C ARG A 207 -27.50 -12.60 -26.08
N GLU A 208 -26.65 -13.57 -25.74
CA GLU A 208 -26.81 -14.97 -26.16
C GLU A 208 -28.06 -15.61 -25.54
N ASP A 209 -28.30 -15.37 -24.25
CA ASP A 209 -29.51 -15.84 -23.56
C ASP A 209 -30.79 -15.27 -24.21
N ASP A 210 -30.81 -13.97 -24.52
CA ASP A 210 -31.97 -13.31 -25.15
C ASP A 210 -32.21 -13.86 -26.58
N ALA A 211 -31.15 -14.05 -27.36
CA ALA A 211 -31.23 -14.62 -28.71
C ALA A 211 -31.72 -16.09 -28.71
N SER A 212 -31.34 -16.87 -27.69
CA SER A 212 -31.79 -18.26 -27.54
C SER A 212 -33.28 -18.35 -27.17
N SER A 213 -33.77 -17.41 -26.34
CA SER A 213 -35.17 -17.35 -25.92
C SER A 213 -36.13 -17.00 -27.07
N ILE A 214 -35.70 -16.12 -27.99
CA ILE A 214 -36.48 -15.73 -29.18
C ILE A 214 -36.61 -16.92 -30.14
N LYS A 215 -35.51 -17.68 -30.37
CA LYS A 215 -35.55 -18.88 -31.22
C LYS A 215 -36.42 -20.00 -30.68
N LEU A 216 -36.62 -20.07 -29.35
CA LEU A 216 -37.49 -21.08 -28.74
C LEU A 216 -38.97 -20.77 -29.00
N LYS A 217 -39.36 -19.49 -28.89
CA LYS A 217 -40.75 -19.05 -29.17
C LYS A 217 -41.18 -19.24 -30.63
N ASP A 218 -40.26 -19.07 -31.58
CA ASP A 218 -40.54 -19.23 -33.01
C ASP A 218 -40.70 -20.70 -33.43
N LYS A 219 -40.36 -21.65 -32.56
CA LYS A 219 -40.43 -23.10 -32.82
C LYS A 219 -41.73 -23.75 -32.31
N ASP A 220 -42.43 -23.05 -31.40
CA ASP A 220 -43.68 -23.50 -30.78
C ASP A 220 -44.94 -22.90 -31.45
N THR A 221 -44.77 -22.16 -32.56
CA THR A 221 -45.85 -21.61 -33.41
C THR A 221 -45.88 -22.31 -34.75
#